data_AF-A0A2E3NSD9-F1
#
_entry.id   AF-A0A2E3NSD9-F1
#
_cell.length_a   1.000
_cell.length_b   1.000
_cell.length_c   1.000
_cell.angle_alpha   90.00
_cell.angle_beta   90.00
_cell.angle_gamma   90.00
#
_symmetry.space_group_name_H-M   'P 1'
#
loop_
_entity.id
_entity.type
_entity.pdbx_description
1 polymer ?
#
loop_
_entity_poly.entity_id
_entity_poly.type
_entity_poly.pdbx_seq_one_letter_code
_entity_poly.pdbx_strand_id
1 'polypeptide(L)'
;MLKVTPSRALASLVLLVCSAAGLVAQAADPASGTLSLDTPALSFTSGPSLVSDPVSGPCPASAQCDRFDLTVDLPADFATTNPSATIRILLTAQIPAEDYDLYLLSEDGGEIGSSGNAPPSSETIITPAGGGSVNYRVEVLPYAVTGGTADVTITLDIPVTGGFVKELHESVESSRRMDTKMRKRLQRQDMMILIGLSRIE
;
A
#
# COMPACT_ATOMS: atom_id res chain seq x y z
N MET A 1 -9.47 83.63 -10.11
CA MET A 1 -10.87 83.32 -10.44
C MET A 1 -10.90 82.06 -11.31
N LEU A 2 -11.80 81.14 -10.95
CA LEU A 2 -12.06 79.81 -11.51
C LEU A 2 -12.27 79.77 -13.04
N LYS A 3 -11.84 78.67 -13.69
CA LYS A 3 -12.78 77.65 -14.18
C LYS A 3 -12.05 76.36 -14.57
N VAL A 4 -12.22 75.34 -13.75
CA VAL A 4 -12.05 73.92 -14.09
C VAL A 4 -13.41 73.41 -14.55
N THR A 5 -13.46 72.67 -15.66
CA THR A 5 -14.38 71.53 -15.82
C THR A 5 -13.89 70.54 -16.90
N PRO A 6 -14.34 69.27 -16.85
CA PRO A 6 -13.60 68.10 -17.34
C PRO A 6 -14.30 67.34 -18.50
N SER A 7 -13.58 66.46 -19.21
CA SER A 7 -14.13 65.23 -19.83
C SER A 7 -12.97 64.42 -20.46
N ARG A 8 -12.51 63.33 -19.82
CA ARG A 8 -12.89 61.91 -19.98
C ARG A 8 -12.28 61.18 -21.19
N ALA A 9 -11.63 60.06 -20.86
CA ALA A 9 -11.37 58.85 -21.67
C ALA A 9 -10.23 58.98 -22.71
N LEU A 10 -9.32 58.03 -22.98
CA LEU A 10 -9.18 56.58 -22.78
C LEU A 10 -7.66 56.25 -22.83
N ALA A 11 -7.13 55.47 -21.90
CA ALA A 11 -6.80 54.05 -22.04
C ALA A 11 -5.57 53.72 -22.92
N SER A 12 -4.52 53.16 -22.28
CA SER A 12 -3.81 51.96 -22.74
C SER A 12 -2.74 51.58 -21.73
N LEU A 13 -3.09 50.69 -20.79
CA LEU A 13 -2.13 49.90 -20.03
C LEU A 13 -2.12 48.51 -20.67
N VAL A 14 -1.16 48.26 -21.56
CA VAL A 14 -0.92 46.93 -22.11
C VAL A 14 -0.23 46.12 -21.02
N LEU A 15 -1.02 45.35 -20.27
CA LEU A 15 -0.49 44.29 -19.40
C LEU A 15 -0.10 43.12 -20.32
N LEU A 16 1.20 42.97 -20.57
CA LEU A 16 1.77 41.78 -21.18
C LEU A 16 1.71 40.65 -20.14
N VAL A 17 0.60 39.91 -20.13
CA VAL A 17 0.48 38.67 -19.36
C VAL A 17 1.26 37.60 -20.13
N CYS A 18 2.51 37.36 -19.73
CA CYS A 18 3.23 36.15 -20.11
C CYS A 18 2.54 34.95 -19.45
N SER A 19 1.70 34.25 -20.20
CA SER A 19 1.19 32.92 -19.86
C SER A 19 2.35 31.94 -19.84
N ALA A 20 3.05 31.85 -18.72
CA ALA A 20 3.84 30.67 -18.40
C ALA A 20 2.84 29.53 -18.13
N ALA A 21 2.50 28.78 -19.17
CA ALA A 21 1.91 27.46 -19.02
C ALA A 21 3.01 26.58 -18.41
N GLY A 22 3.15 26.65 -17.08
CA GLY A 22 3.94 25.69 -16.34
C GLY A 22 3.38 24.31 -16.64
N LEU A 23 4.24 23.40 -17.09
CA LEU A 23 3.98 21.96 -17.02
C LEU A 23 3.69 21.68 -15.55
N VAL A 24 2.41 21.60 -15.19
CA VAL A 24 2.02 21.00 -13.92
C VAL A 24 2.44 19.55 -14.02
N ALA A 25 3.50 19.17 -13.32
CA ALA A 25 3.74 17.77 -13.05
C ALA A 25 2.48 17.29 -12.33
N GLN A 26 1.72 16.40 -12.98
CA GLN A 26 0.64 15.72 -12.27
C GLN A 26 1.33 14.84 -11.22
N ALA A 27 0.95 15.05 -9.98
CA ALA A 27 1.35 14.19 -8.89
C ALA A 27 0.20 13.21 -8.68
N ALA A 28 0.51 12.02 -8.17
CA ALA A 28 -0.53 11.13 -7.68
C ALA A 28 -1.48 11.87 -6.72
N ASP A 29 -2.74 11.46 -6.65
CA ASP A 29 -3.70 11.97 -5.66
C ASP A 29 -4.11 10.85 -4.68
N PRO A 30 -3.70 10.91 -3.40
CA PRO A 30 -2.75 11.87 -2.83
C PRO A 30 -1.31 11.64 -3.32
N ALA A 31 -0.43 12.64 -3.20
CA ALA A 31 0.94 12.59 -3.73
C ALA A 31 1.92 11.77 -2.86
N SER A 32 1.53 11.41 -1.64
CA SER A 32 2.38 10.72 -0.69
C SER A 32 1.57 9.98 0.36
N GLY A 33 2.18 9.00 1.02
CA GLY A 33 1.59 8.32 2.16
C GLY A 33 2.60 7.49 2.94
N THR A 34 2.22 7.13 4.17
CA THR A 34 3.05 6.32 5.07
C THR A 34 2.40 4.96 5.30
N LEU A 35 3.09 3.90 4.89
CA LEU A 35 2.70 2.51 5.14
C LEU A 35 3.29 2.06 6.47
N SER A 36 2.45 1.61 7.38
CA SER A 36 2.84 1.20 8.73
C SER A 36 1.94 0.08 9.25
N LEU A 37 2.13 -0.35 10.50
CA LEU A 37 1.23 -1.32 11.14
C LEU A 37 -0.15 -0.71 11.43
N ASP A 38 -0.23 0.58 11.69
CA ASP A 38 -1.49 1.30 11.91
C ASP A 38 -2.17 1.68 10.59
N THR A 39 -1.39 1.80 9.51
CA THR A 39 -1.87 2.08 8.15
C THR A 39 -1.30 1.02 7.18
N PRO A 40 -1.84 -0.22 7.21
CA PRO A 40 -1.28 -1.34 6.44
C PRO A 40 -1.72 -1.35 4.97
N ALA A 41 -2.54 -0.38 4.56
CA ALA A 41 -2.98 -0.19 3.19
C ALA A 41 -3.06 1.30 2.84
N LEU A 42 -2.58 1.65 1.66
CA LEU A 42 -2.67 2.96 1.05
C LEU A 42 -3.27 2.82 -0.35
N SER A 43 -3.87 3.90 -0.84
CA SER A 43 -4.34 4.00 -2.21
C SER A 43 -4.12 5.40 -2.76
N PHE A 44 -3.81 5.50 -4.04
CA PHE A 44 -3.80 6.75 -4.79
C PHE A 44 -4.30 6.52 -6.21
N THR A 45 -4.74 7.58 -6.85
CA THR A 45 -5.12 7.57 -8.27
C THR A 45 -4.05 8.29 -9.08
N SER A 46 -3.70 7.70 -10.23
CA SER A 46 -2.85 8.31 -11.26
C SER A 46 -3.68 8.74 -12.47
N GLY A 47 -3.25 9.79 -13.14
CA GLY A 47 -3.88 10.42 -14.28
C GLY A 47 -4.76 11.62 -13.89
N PRO A 48 -5.50 12.19 -14.85
CA PRO A 48 -5.69 11.68 -16.20
C PRO A 48 -4.42 11.75 -17.06
N SER A 49 -4.14 10.68 -17.81
CA SER A 49 -2.93 10.57 -18.64
C SER A 49 -3.25 10.82 -20.10
N LEU A 50 -3.00 12.05 -20.57
CA LEU A 50 -3.37 12.50 -21.91
C LEU A 50 -2.32 12.17 -22.99
N VAL A 51 -1.10 11.82 -22.59
CA VAL A 51 0.03 11.60 -23.50
C VAL A 51 0.67 10.27 -23.15
N SER A 52 0.80 9.42 -24.17
CA SER A 52 1.54 8.17 -24.08
C SER A 52 3.05 8.41 -24.11
N ASP A 53 3.80 7.66 -23.32
CA ASP A 53 5.25 7.65 -23.32
C ASP A 53 5.78 6.20 -23.39
N PRO A 54 5.96 5.63 -24.61
CA PRO A 54 6.34 4.24 -24.80
C PRO A 54 7.85 4.03 -24.63
N VAL A 55 8.42 4.57 -23.55
CA VAL A 55 9.80 4.35 -23.14
C VAL A 55 9.89 3.13 -22.23
N SER A 56 11.03 2.45 -22.24
CA SER A 56 11.29 1.37 -21.29
C SER A 56 12.08 1.90 -20.09
N GLY A 57 11.67 1.49 -18.89
CA GLY A 57 12.32 1.84 -17.63
C GLY A 57 11.59 2.94 -16.85
N PRO A 58 12.15 3.32 -15.68
CA PRO A 58 11.56 4.35 -14.83
C PRO A 58 11.35 5.67 -15.56
N CYS A 59 10.42 6.48 -15.06
CA CYS A 59 9.95 7.66 -15.75
C CYS A 59 11.08 8.66 -16.00
N PRO A 60 11.41 8.98 -17.27
CA PRO A 60 12.41 9.97 -17.55
C PRO A 60 11.94 11.34 -17.03
N ALA A 61 12.88 12.24 -16.74
CA ALA A 61 12.56 13.56 -16.21
C ALA A 61 11.64 14.40 -17.13
N SER A 62 11.55 14.03 -18.40
CA SER A 62 10.69 14.67 -19.41
C SER A 62 9.28 14.06 -19.55
N ALA A 63 9.01 12.90 -18.92
CA ALA A 63 7.72 12.22 -19.04
C ALA A 63 6.62 12.87 -18.18
N GLN A 64 5.37 12.76 -18.64
CA GLN A 64 4.20 13.06 -17.82
C GLN A 64 3.81 11.83 -16.98
N CYS A 65 4.67 11.47 -16.04
CA CYS A 65 4.38 10.41 -15.08
C CYS A 65 3.87 10.98 -13.77
N ASP A 66 3.03 10.22 -13.11
CA ASP A 66 2.71 10.48 -11.72
C ASP A 66 3.68 9.75 -10.80
N ARG A 67 4.02 10.44 -9.72
CA ARG A 67 4.89 9.95 -8.67
C ARG A 67 4.15 9.99 -7.35
N PHE A 68 4.28 8.91 -6.60
CA PHE A 68 3.81 8.81 -5.23
C PHE A 68 5.02 8.60 -4.31
N ASP A 69 5.24 9.54 -3.39
CA ASP A 69 6.29 9.42 -2.39
C ASP A 69 5.80 8.53 -1.23
N LEU A 70 6.36 7.32 -1.14
CA LEU A 70 6.00 6.30 -0.16
C LEU A 70 7.01 6.29 0.98
N THR A 71 6.55 6.52 2.21
CA THR A 71 7.34 6.18 3.41
C THR A 71 6.87 4.85 3.95
N VAL A 72 7.78 3.90 4.14
CA VAL A 72 7.53 2.68 4.91
C VAL A 72 8.07 2.90 6.30
N ASP A 73 7.21 2.86 7.31
CA ASP A 73 7.57 3.06 8.72
C ASP A 73 7.15 1.83 9.53
N LEU A 74 8.12 0.92 9.74
CA LEU A 74 7.94 -0.33 10.45
C LEU A 74 8.93 -0.41 11.62
N PRO A 75 8.62 -1.18 12.68
CA PRO A 75 9.58 -1.45 13.75
C PRO A 75 10.95 -1.88 13.20
N ALA A 76 12.04 -1.46 13.84
CA ALA A 76 13.39 -1.76 13.37
C ALA A 76 13.69 -3.27 13.29
N ASP A 77 13.04 -4.07 14.14
CA ASP A 77 13.12 -5.53 14.19
C ASP A 77 12.06 -6.23 13.33
N PHE A 78 11.25 -5.49 12.56
CA PHE A 78 10.11 -6.05 11.82
C PHE A 78 10.52 -7.15 10.84
N ALA A 79 11.59 -6.95 10.07
CA ALA A 79 12.11 -7.98 9.15
C ALA A 79 12.53 -9.27 9.87
N THR A 80 12.94 -9.18 11.13
CA THR A 80 13.37 -10.36 11.91
C THR A 80 12.18 -11.11 12.51
N THR A 81 11.14 -10.38 12.93
CA THR A 81 9.93 -10.94 13.53
C THR A 81 8.92 -11.40 12.48
N ASN A 82 8.95 -10.80 11.29
CA ASN A 82 8.08 -11.09 10.15
C ASN A 82 8.89 -11.29 8.86
N PRO A 83 9.79 -12.31 8.78
CA PRO A 83 10.71 -12.48 7.67
C PRO A 83 10.06 -12.80 6.32
N SER A 84 8.79 -13.20 6.34
CA SER A 84 7.99 -13.47 5.13
C SER A 84 7.04 -12.32 4.77
N ALA A 85 7.05 -11.21 5.52
CA ALA A 85 6.20 -10.08 5.18
C ALA A 85 6.66 -9.37 3.91
N THR A 86 5.70 -8.95 3.10
CA THR A 86 5.95 -8.28 1.82
C THR A 86 5.13 -7.01 1.71
N ILE A 87 5.64 -6.05 0.95
CA ILE A 87 4.87 -4.94 0.42
C ILE A 87 4.43 -5.32 -0.99
N ARG A 88 3.14 -5.20 -1.26
CA ARG A 88 2.55 -5.39 -2.58
C ARG A 88 2.07 -4.05 -3.11
N ILE A 89 2.40 -3.75 -4.36
CA ILE A 89 1.90 -2.60 -5.10
C ILE A 89 1.14 -3.14 -6.30
N LEU A 90 -0.14 -2.82 -6.40
CA LEU A 90 -1.03 -3.26 -7.47
C LEU A 90 -1.58 -2.02 -8.18
N LEU A 91 -1.43 -1.97 -9.50
CA LEU A 91 -2.03 -0.95 -10.35
C LEU A 91 -3.10 -1.58 -11.24
N THR A 92 -4.23 -0.91 -11.36
CA THR A 92 -5.32 -1.30 -12.28
C THR A 92 -5.73 -0.09 -13.11
N ALA A 93 -5.66 -0.21 -14.44
CA ALA A 93 -6.18 0.79 -15.36
C ALA A 93 -7.71 0.84 -15.29
N GLN A 94 -8.30 2.04 -15.26
CA GLN A 94 -9.75 2.21 -15.29
C GLN A 94 -10.34 1.96 -16.68
N ILE A 95 -9.55 2.19 -17.73
CA ILE A 95 -9.87 1.79 -19.10
C ILE A 95 -9.08 0.52 -19.40
N PRO A 96 -9.71 -0.66 -19.55
CA PRO A 96 -8.99 -1.94 -19.67
C PRO A 96 -8.09 -2.09 -20.89
N ALA A 97 -8.18 -1.18 -21.86
CA ALA A 97 -7.35 -1.16 -23.07
C ALA A 97 -6.14 -0.22 -22.96
N GLU A 98 -6.06 0.59 -21.90
CA GLU A 98 -4.91 1.45 -21.66
C GLU A 98 -3.79 0.70 -20.96
N ASP A 99 -2.57 1.07 -21.31
CA ASP A 99 -1.33 0.45 -20.88
C ASP A 99 -0.55 1.41 -19.98
N TYR A 100 -0.28 0.96 -18.76
CA TYR A 100 0.48 1.68 -17.75
C TYR A 100 1.55 0.74 -17.20
N ASP A 101 2.78 1.22 -17.13
CA ASP A 101 3.84 0.50 -16.43
C ASP A 101 3.99 1.03 -15.00
N LEU A 102 4.38 0.15 -14.09
CA LEU A 102 4.56 0.42 -12.67
C LEU A 102 6.03 0.22 -12.29
N TYR A 103 6.61 1.20 -11.58
CA TYR A 103 7.97 1.14 -11.07
C TYR A 103 8.01 1.47 -9.58
N LEU A 104 8.88 0.78 -8.84
CA LEU A 104 9.24 1.08 -7.45
C LEU A 104 10.72 1.44 -7.41
N LEU A 105 11.03 2.65 -6.97
CA LEU A 105 12.39 3.17 -6.85
C LEU A 105 12.76 3.39 -5.38
N SER A 106 14.05 3.26 -5.07
CA SER A 106 14.62 3.79 -3.84
C SER A 106 14.59 5.32 -3.84
N GLU A 107 14.80 5.93 -2.66
CA GLU A 107 14.93 7.39 -2.52
C GLU A 107 16.00 8.00 -3.44
N ASP A 108 17.09 7.27 -3.69
CA ASP A 108 18.18 7.68 -4.59
C ASP A 108 17.85 7.48 -6.10
N GLY A 109 16.66 6.97 -6.42
CA GLY A 109 16.20 6.73 -7.80
C GLY A 109 16.65 5.40 -8.41
N GLY A 110 17.20 4.47 -7.62
CA GLY A 110 17.54 3.13 -8.08
C GLY A 110 16.29 2.25 -8.17
N GLU A 111 16.12 1.53 -9.27
CA GLU A 111 14.98 0.60 -9.43
C GLU A 111 15.08 -0.58 -8.46
N ILE A 112 14.01 -0.78 -7.69
CA ILE A 112 13.80 -1.92 -6.77
C ILE A 112 12.96 -3.00 -7.47
N GLY A 113 11.98 -2.59 -8.27
CA GLY A 113 11.17 -3.49 -9.07
C GLY A 113 10.30 -2.75 -10.08
N SER A 114 9.78 -3.51 -11.05
CA SER A 114 8.95 -2.99 -12.13
C SER A 114 7.95 -4.04 -12.61
N SER A 115 6.89 -3.59 -13.28
CA SER A 115 5.90 -4.41 -13.97
C SER A 115 5.37 -3.62 -15.17
N GLY A 116 5.36 -4.25 -16.35
CA GLY A 116 4.81 -3.68 -17.59
C GLY A 116 4.09 -4.76 -18.39
N ASN A 117 3.01 -5.31 -17.83
CA ASN A 117 2.18 -6.32 -18.46
C ASN A 117 1.28 -5.66 -19.51
N ALA A 118 1.03 -6.37 -20.61
CA ALA A 118 0.09 -5.86 -21.60
C ALA A 118 -1.35 -5.83 -21.05
N PRO A 119 -2.16 -4.81 -21.43
CA PRO A 119 -3.57 -4.75 -21.10
C PRO A 119 -4.32 -6.01 -21.57
N PRO A 120 -5.37 -6.45 -20.85
CA PRO A 120 -6.00 -5.80 -19.69
C PRO A 120 -5.42 -6.26 -18.34
N SER A 121 -4.20 -6.81 -18.33
CA SER A 121 -3.57 -7.31 -17.11
C SER A 121 -3.25 -6.15 -16.17
N SER A 122 -3.33 -6.39 -14.87
CA SER A 122 -2.86 -5.42 -13.86
C SER A 122 -1.34 -5.45 -13.74
N GLU A 123 -0.75 -4.34 -13.29
CA GLU A 123 0.66 -4.33 -12.87
C GLU A 123 0.80 -4.71 -11.41
N THR A 124 1.83 -5.48 -11.07
CA THR A 124 2.07 -5.88 -9.67
C THR A 124 3.54 -5.98 -9.36
N ILE A 125 3.96 -5.28 -8.30
CA ILE A 125 5.28 -5.41 -7.68
C ILE A 125 5.11 -6.02 -6.29
N ILE A 126 5.98 -6.97 -5.92
CA ILE A 126 6.07 -7.54 -4.57
C ILE A 126 7.52 -7.44 -4.12
N THR A 127 7.75 -6.83 -2.96
CA THR A 127 9.09 -6.68 -2.37
C THR A 127 9.07 -7.06 -0.89
N PRO A 128 10.17 -7.53 -0.28
CA PRO A 128 10.23 -7.71 1.17
C PRO A 128 9.85 -6.42 1.92
N ALA A 129 9.11 -6.54 3.02
CA ALA A 129 8.64 -5.37 3.78
C ALA A 129 9.79 -4.61 4.49
N GLY A 130 10.89 -5.29 4.80
CA GLY A 130 12.02 -4.68 5.50
C GLY A 130 11.70 -4.34 6.95
N GLY A 131 12.38 -3.33 7.50
CA GLY A 131 12.15 -2.82 8.85
C GLY A 131 12.78 -1.43 9.00
N GLY A 132 12.38 -0.70 10.04
CA GLY A 132 12.75 0.70 10.20
C GLY A 132 11.96 1.63 9.27
N SER A 133 12.46 2.86 9.13
CA SER A 133 11.88 3.89 8.28
C SER A 133 12.66 4.03 6.98
N VAL A 134 12.01 3.81 5.84
CA VAL A 134 12.62 3.84 4.50
C VAL A 134 11.71 4.59 3.53
N ASN A 135 12.28 5.46 2.71
CA ASN A 135 11.58 6.17 1.65
C ASN A 135 11.75 5.46 0.30
N TYR A 136 10.64 5.39 -0.43
CA TYR A 136 10.56 4.89 -1.79
C TYR A 136 9.78 5.88 -2.66
N ARG A 137 9.87 5.70 -3.97
CA ARG A 137 9.00 6.36 -4.94
C ARG A 137 8.31 5.31 -5.79
N VAL A 138 6.99 5.40 -5.86
CA VAL A 138 6.19 4.63 -6.83
C VAL A 138 5.95 5.53 -8.03
N GLU A 139 6.28 5.05 -9.23
CA GLU A 139 6.04 5.77 -10.48
C GLU A 139 5.06 4.99 -11.35
N VAL A 140 4.13 5.73 -11.96
CA VAL A 140 3.19 5.23 -12.96
C VAL A 140 3.52 5.87 -14.30
N LEU A 141 3.95 5.05 -15.25
CA LEU A 141 4.31 5.47 -16.60
C LEU A 141 3.13 5.19 -17.54
N PRO A 142 2.54 6.22 -18.18
CA PRO A 142 1.46 6.00 -19.15
C PRO A 142 2.01 5.51 -20.49
N TYR A 143 2.29 4.21 -20.62
CA TYR A 143 2.95 3.62 -21.79
C TYR A 143 2.12 3.79 -23.08
N ALA A 144 0.83 3.45 -23.03
CA ALA A 144 -0.10 3.65 -24.14
C ALA A 144 -1.53 3.96 -23.65
N VAL A 145 -1.86 5.26 -23.60
CA VAL A 145 -3.08 5.78 -22.96
C VAL A 145 -3.90 6.67 -23.90
N THR A 146 -5.13 6.95 -23.49
CA THR A 146 -6.12 7.76 -24.23
C THR A 146 -6.79 8.84 -23.36
N GLY A 147 -6.26 9.11 -22.16
CA GLY A 147 -6.81 10.08 -21.22
C GLY A 147 -7.41 9.49 -19.95
N GLY A 148 -7.33 8.18 -19.74
CA GLY A 148 -7.85 7.53 -18.54
C GLY A 148 -6.98 7.74 -17.30
N THR A 149 -7.35 7.01 -16.26
CA THR A 149 -6.70 6.98 -14.96
C THR A 149 -6.36 5.54 -14.57
N ALA A 150 -5.47 5.39 -13.59
CA ALA A 150 -5.18 4.11 -12.97
C ALA A 150 -5.29 4.23 -11.45
N ASP A 151 -5.86 3.21 -10.81
CA ASP A 151 -5.86 3.12 -9.35
C ASP A 151 -4.70 2.25 -8.89
N VAL A 152 -3.98 2.74 -7.87
CA VAL A 152 -2.86 2.04 -7.26
C VAL A 152 -3.17 1.77 -5.80
N THR A 153 -2.93 0.53 -5.37
CA THR A 153 -3.02 0.11 -3.97
C THR A 153 -1.67 -0.41 -3.50
N ILE A 154 -1.29 -0.04 -2.28
CA ILE A 154 -0.06 -0.46 -1.62
C ILE A 154 -0.47 -1.15 -0.33
N THR A 155 -0.11 -2.42 -0.16
CA THR A 155 -0.49 -3.20 1.04
C THR A 155 0.73 -3.82 1.71
N LEU A 156 0.68 -3.84 3.04
CA LEU A 156 1.57 -4.62 3.88
C LEU A 156 0.96 -6.01 4.12
N ASP A 157 1.48 -7.01 3.42
CA ASP A 157 1.06 -8.38 3.55
C ASP A 157 1.91 -9.07 4.63
N ILE A 158 1.32 -9.36 5.79
CA ILE A 158 1.96 -10.11 6.87
C ILE A 158 1.38 -11.52 6.87
N PRO A 159 2.11 -12.54 6.37
CA PRO A 159 1.65 -13.92 6.47
C PRO A 159 1.48 -14.28 7.93
N VAL A 160 0.29 -14.78 8.29
CA VAL A 160 0.10 -15.38 9.61
C VAL A 160 0.97 -16.64 9.68
N THR A 161 2.16 -16.52 10.26
CA THR A 161 2.95 -17.70 10.58
C THR A 161 2.11 -18.59 11.48
N GLY A 162 2.03 -19.89 11.17
CA GLY A 162 1.21 -20.87 11.88
C GLY A 162 1.52 -21.04 13.37
N GLY A 163 2.38 -20.19 13.97
CA GLY A 163 2.61 -20.09 15.41
C GLY A 163 1.33 -19.77 16.19
N PHE A 164 0.46 -18.88 15.70
CA PHE A 164 -0.83 -18.62 16.37
C PHE A 164 -1.75 -19.86 16.33
N VAL A 165 -1.75 -20.59 15.21
CA VAL A 165 -2.50 -21.85 15.07
C VAL A 165 -1.91 -22.94 15.96
N LYS A 166 -0.59 -22.99 16.09
CA LYS A 166 0.13 -23.95 16.93
C LYS A 166 -0.10 -23.69 18.42
N GLU A 167 -0.06 -22.43 18.85
CA GLU A 167 -0.31 -22.03 20.24
C GLU A 167 -1.77 -22.27 20.64
N LEU A 168 -2.72 -22.00 19.74
CA LEU A 168 -4.11 -22.40 19.92
C LEU A 168 -4.27 -23.92 19.97
N HIS A 169 -3.56 -24.66 19.11
CA HIS A 169 -3.61 -26.12 19.11
C HIS A 169 -3.07 -26.71 20.42
N GLU A 170 -1.91 -26.23 20.89
CA GLU A 170 -1.30 -26.65 22.16
C GLU A 170 -2.17 -26.27 23.37
N SER A 171 -2.81 -25.09 23.35
CA SER A 171 -3.77 -24.67 24.37
C SER A 171 -5.01 -25.56 24.42
N VAL A 172 -5.58 -25.90 23.25
CA VAL A 172 -6.73 -26.81 23.14
C VAL A 172 -6.37 -28.23 23.59
N GLU A 173 -5.20 -28.74 23.23
CA GLU A 173 -4.72 -30.06 23.67
C GLU A 173 -4.46 -30.11 25.18
N SER A 174 -3.87 -29.07 25.76
CA SER A 174 -3.65 -28.94 27.20
C SER A 174 -4.98 -28.98 27.97
N SER A 175 -6.00 -28.26 27.49
CA SER A 175 -7.35 -28.27 28.06
C SER A 175 -7.99 -29.67 28.00
N ARG A 176 -7.91 -30.38 26.87
CA ARG A 176 -8.43 -31.76 26.72
C ARG A 176 -7.73 -32.75 27.64
N ARG A 177 -6.41 -32.62 27.82
CA ARG A 177 -5.64 -33.46 28.77
C ARG A 177 -6.08 -33.22 30.21
N MET A 178 -6.38 -31.97 30.57
CA MET A 178 -6.83 -31.62 31.92
C MET A 178 -8.22 -32.19 32.22
N ASP A 179 -9.18 -32.08 31.30
CA ASP A 179 -10.52 -32.67 31.45
C ASP A 179 -10.45 -34.20 31.59
N THR A 180 -9.64 -34.86 30.76
CA THR A 180 -9.42 -36.31 30.85
C THR A 180 -8.85 -36.73 32.21
N LYS A 181 -7.92 -35.94 32.77
CA LYS A 181 -7.32 -36.19 34.09
C LYS A 181 -8.32 -35.99 35.23
N MET A 182 -9.21 -34.99 35.13
CA MET A 182 -10.29 -34.75 36.10
C MET A 182 -11.30 -35.89 36.11
N ARG A 183 -11.79 -36.31 34.93
CA ARG A 183 -12.75 -37.43 34.82
C ARG A 183 -12.21 -38.73 35.41
N LYS A 184 -10.92 -39.05 35.17
CA LYS A 184 -10.26 -40.22 35.77
C LYS A 184 -10.14 -40.14 37.30
N ARG A 185 -10.00 -38.93 37.87
CA ARG A 185 -9.98 -38.74 39.33
C ARG A 185 -11.36 -38.99 39.94
N LEU A 186 -12.41 -38.45 39.32
CA LEU A 186 -13.80 -38.66 39.74
C LEU A 186 -14.17 -40.16 39.70
N GLN A 187 -13.91 -40.86 38.58
CA GLN A 187 -14.20 -42.29 38.49
C GLN A 187 -13.44 -43.14 39.53
N ARG A 188 -12.20 -42.77 39.88
CA ARG A 188 -11.45 -43.46 40.94
C ARG A 188 -12.02 -43.19 42.32
N GLN A 189 -12.51 -41.98 42.58
CA GLN A 189 -13.18 -41.65 43.85
C GLN A 189 -14.51 -42.39 43.98
N ASP A 190 -15.33 -42.41 42.92
CA ASP A 190 -16.60 -43.14 42.92
C ASP A 190 -16.39 -44.65 43.10
N MET A 191 -15.39 -45.23 42.45
CA MET A 191 -15.05 -46.64 42.61
C MET A 191 -14.54 -46.95 44.03
N MET A 192 -13.76 -46.06 44.65
CA MET A 192 -13.32 -46.20 46.04
C MET A 192 -14.49 -46.12 47.03
N ILE A 193 -15.47 -45.26 46.76
CA ILE A 193 -16.69 -45.13 47.56
C ILE A 193 -17.53 -46.42 47.46
N LEU A 194 -17.72 -46.98 46.24
CA LEU A 194 -18.43 -48.25 46.06
C LEU A 194 -17.75 -49.43 46.76
N ILE A 195 -16.41 -49.54 46.68
CA ILE A 195 -15.66 -50.63 47.33
C ILE A 195 -15.68 -50.48 48.86
N GLY A 196 -15.71 -49.25 49.38
CA GLY A 196 -15.86 -48.99 50.81
C GLY A 196 -17.23 -49.39 51.36
N LEU A 197 -18.29 -49.21 50.58
CA LEU A 197 -19.65 -49.59 50.94
C LEU A 197 -19.88 -51.11 50.92
N SER A 198 -19.21 -51.86 50.03
CA SER A 198 -19.36 -53.32 49.91
C SER A 198 -18.61 -54.14 50.98
N ARG A 199 -17.95 -53.50 51.95
CA ARG A 199 -17.24 -54.17 53.07
C ARG A 199 -17.97 -54.05 54.41
N ILE A 200 -19.19 -53.49 54.41
CA ILE A 200 -20.00 -53.22 55.62
C ILE A 200 -21.14 -54.25 55.77
N GLU A 201 -21.26 -55.22 54.88
CA GLU A 201 -22.16 -56.39 54.98
C GLU A 201 -21.35 -57.68 55.15
#